data_AF-A0A6M3LPA7-F1
#
_entry.id   AF-A0A6M3LPA7-F1
#
_cell.length_a   1.000
_cell.length_b   1.000
_cell.length_c   1.000
_cell.angle_alpha   90.00
_cell.angle_beta   90.00
_cell.angle_gamma   90.00
#
_symmetry.space_group_name_H-M   'P 1'
#
loop_
_entity.id
_entity.type
_entity.pdbx_description
1 polymer ?
#
loop_
_entity_poly.entity_id
_entity_poly.type
_entity_poly.pdbx_seq_one_letter_code
_entity_poly.pdbx_strand_id
1 'polypeptide(L)' 'MSRAELVSICWELKIECKDKSIDEMKQLIREFADKNFKRRSKISGSKMSLTLRKFLSKEYDFKFYNKNKEEVNYKGNKV' A
#
# COMPACT_ATOMS: atom_id res chain seq x y z
N MET A 1 8.51 -3.94 6.94
CA MET A 1 8.56 -3.86 5.48
C MET A 1 10.01 -3.63 5.10
N SER A 2 10.52 -4.35 4.12
CA SER A 2 11.90 -4.25 3.64
C SER A 2 12.08 -3.13 2.62
N ARG A 3 13.33 -2.78 2.31
CA ARG A 3 13.66 -1.81 1.24
C ARG A 3 13.14 -2.28 -0.11
N ALA A 4 13.25 -3.56 -0.43
CA ALA A 4 12.76 -4.14 -1.68
C ALA A 4 11.23 -4.02 -1.81
N GLU A 5 10.49 -4.25 -0.73
CA GLU A 5 9.03 -4.06 -0.71
C GLU A 5 8.65 -2.59 -0.96
N LEU A 6 9.37 -1.64 -0.37
CA LEU A 6 9.15 -0.21 -0.59
C LEU A 6 9.46 0.20 -2.03
N VAL A 7 10.57 -0.24 -2.60
CA VAL A 7 10.93 0.03 -4.01
C VAL A 7 9.87 -0.53 -4.96
N SER A 8 9.37 -1.75 -4.70
CA SER A 8 8.30 -2.33 -5.50
C SER A 8 7.03 -1.50 -5.46
N ILE A 9 6.65 -0.96 -4.29
CA ILE A 9 5.49 -0.07 -4.17
C ILE A 9 5.74 1.24 -4.91
N CYS A 10 6.90 1.86 -4.75
CA CYS A 10 7.24 3.08 -5.47
C CYS A 10 7.15 2.88 -6.99
N TRP A 11 7.62 1.74 -7.50
CA TRP A 11 7.53 1.42 -8.93
C TRP A 11 6.09 1.24 -9.41
N GLU A 12 5.25 0.53 -8.65
CA GLU A 12 3.83 0.36 -8.94
C GLU A 12 3.08 1.71 -8.94
N LEU A 13 3.40 2.58 -7.98
CA LEU A 13 2.80 3.92 -7.85
C LEU A 13 3.45 4.96 -8.77
N LYS A 14 4.46 4.58 -9.55
CA LYS A 14 5.27 5.48 -10.40
C LYS A 14 5.87 6.67 -9.62
N ILE A 15 6.30 6.40 -8.39
CA ILE A 15 7.00 7.34 -7.50
C ILE A 15 8.51 7.17 -7.71
N GLU A 16 9.21 8.27 -7.94
CA GLU A 16 10.67 8.26 -7.98
C GLU A 16 11.25 8.12 -6.56
N CYS A 17 11.94 7.00 -6.31
CA CYS A 17 12.49 6.66 -5.00
C CYS A 17 13.99 6.32 -5.03
N LYS A 18 14.67 6.64 -6.13
CA LYS A 18 16.10 6.41 -6.27
C LYS A 18 16.85 7.23 -5.20
N ASP A 19 17.85 6.61 -4.57
CA ASP A 19 18.68 7.22 -3.53
C ASP A 19 17.93 7.67 -2.25
N LYS A 20 16.64 7.33 -2.13
CA LYS A 20 15.84 7.60 -0.93
C LYS A 20 16.17 6.63 0.19
N SER A 21 16.09 7.12 1.41
CA SER A 21 16.07 6.30 2.63
C SER A 21 14.76 5.52 2.76
N ILE A 22 14.73 4.53 3.66
CA ILE A 22 13.52 3.75 3.95
C ILE A 22 12.38 4.66 4.42
N ASP A 23 12.68 5.65 5.26
CA ASP A 23 11.65 6.52 5.84
C ASP A 23 11.15 7.56 4.84
N GLU A 24 12.02 8.11 3.99
CA GLU A 24 11.59 8.95 2.85
C GLU A 24 10.69 8.17 1.89
N MET A 25 11.02 6.92 1.58
CA MET A 25 10.17 6.07 0.73
C MET A 25 8.78 5.89 1.34
N LYS A 26 8.69 5.57 2.63
CA LYS A 26 7.39 5.46 3.32
C LYS A 26 6.63 6.78 3.26
N GLN A 27 7.30 7.91 3.47
CA GLN A 27 6.67 9.22 3.43
C GLN A 27 6.10 9.52 2.04
N LEU A 28 6.87 9.30 0.97
CA LEU A 28 6.39 9.51 -0.40
C LEU A 28 5.18 8.63 -0.72
N ILE A 29 5.20 7.37 -0.28
CA ILE A 29 4.06 6.45 -0.46
C ILE A 29 2.84 6.94 0.32
N ARG A 30 3.02 7.44 1.56
CA ARG A 30 1.94 8.04 2.36
C ARG A 30 1.36 9.28 1.69
N GLU A 31 2.19 10.20 1.23
CA GLU A 31 1.74 11.41 0.54
C GLU A 31 0.98 11.09 -0.75
N PHE A 32 1.47 10.13 -1.53
CA PHE A 32 0.75 9.63 -2.69
C PHE A 32 -0.59 9.01 -2.29
N ALA A 33 -0.58 8.17 -1.25
CA ALA A 33 -1.76 7.50 -0.74
C ALA A 33 -2.82 8.50 -0.24
N ASP A 34 -2.43 9.52 0.52
CA ASP A 34 -3.35 10.54 1.03
C ASP A 34 -3.96 11.39 -0.10
N LYS A 35 -3.22 11.62 -1.20
CA LYS A 35 -3.73 12.33 -2.39
C LYS A 35 -4.66 11.47 -3.24
N ASN A 36 -4.36 10.19 -3.42
CA ASN A 36 -5.04 9.32 -4.39
C ASN A 36 -6.10 8.41 -3.76
N PHE A 37 -5.94 8.08 -2.48
CA PHE A 37 -6.85 7.21 -1.75
C PHE A 37 -7.60 8.02 -0.70
N LYS A 38 -8.89 8.24 -0.92
CA LYS A 38 -9.77 8.79 0.12
C LYS A 38 -9.79 7.84 1.32
N ARG A 39 -9.26 8.27 2.47
CA ARG A 39 -9.33 7.53 3.74
C ARG A 39 -10.75 7.00 3.96
N ARG A 40 -10.89 5.73 4.37
CA ARG A 40 -12.16 5.00 4.57
C ARG A 40 -12.98 4.67 3.30
N SER A 41 -12.45 4.89 2.10
CA SER A 41 -13.13 4.46 0.86
C SER A 41 -12.90 2.99 0.55
N LYS A 42 -13.92 2.33 -0.01
CA LYS A 42 -13.82 0.96 -0.55
C LYS A 42 -12.91 0.98 -1.77
N ILE A 43 -11.67 0.59 -1.61
CA ILE A 43 -10.71 0.46 -2.70
C ILE A 43 -10.83 -0.96 -3.27
N SER A 44 -11.05 -1.07 -4.57
CA SER A 44 -10.97 -2.36 -5.26
C SER A 44 -9.53 -2.87 -5.21
N GLY A 45 -9.26 -3.84 -4.34
CA GLY A 45 -7.93 -4.41 -4.16
C GLY A 45 -7.40 -5.17 -5.38
N SER A 46 -8.23 -5.42 -6.39
CA SER A 46 -7.87 -6.16 -7.60
C SER A 46 -6.85 -5.45 -8.50
N LYS A 47 -6.71 -4.12 -8.40
CA LYS A 47 -5.79 -3.33 -9.23
C LYS A 47 -4.45 -3.02 -8.56
N MET A 48 -4.24 -3.48 -7.31
CA MET A 48 -3.04 -3.19 -6.52
C MET A 48 -2.25 -4.46 -6.23
N SER A 49 -0.93 -4.38 -6.11
CA SER A 49 -0.13 -5.51 -5.65
C SER A 49 -0.48 -5.87 -4.20
N LEU A 50 -0.11 -7.10 -3.82
CA LEU A 50 -0.24 -7.55 -2.44
C LEU A 50 0.58 -6.67 -1.48
N THR A 51 1.75 -6.22 -1.91
CA THR A 51 2.68 -5.40 -1.12
C THR A 51 2.08 -4.02 -0.83
N LEU A 52 1.51 -3.36 -1.85
CA LEU A 52 0.81 -2.09 -1.66
C LEU A 52 -0.41 -2.24 -0.75
N ARG A 53 -1.21 -3.31 -0.92
CA ARG A 53 -2.35 -3.61 -0.03
C ARG A 53 -1.91 -3.81 1.43
N LYS A 54 -0.80 -4.53 1.65
CA LYS A 54 -0.21 -4.73 2.98
C LYS A 54 0.29 -3.42 3.60
N PHE A 55 0.91 -2.55 2.81
CA PHE A 55 1.35 -1.23 3.29
C PHE A 55 0.14 -0.37 3.68
N LEU A 56 -0.81 -0.23 2.75
CA LEU A 56 -2.00 0.60 2.95
C LEU A 56 -2.84 0.14 4.13
N SER A 57 -3.06 -1.18 4.32
CA SER A 57 -3.82 -1.71 5.46
C SER A 57 -3.12 -1.55 6.82
N LYS A 58 -1.80 -1.37 6.85
CA LYS A 58 -1.05 -1.10 8.09
C LYS A 58 -1.07 0.39 8.44
N GLU A 59 -0.88 1.24 7.44
CA GLU A 59 -0.71 2.68 7.63
C GLU A 59 -2.04 3.43 7.68
N TYR A 60 -3.04 2.91 6.99
CA TYR A 60 -4.38 3.45 6.90
C TYR A 60 -5.33 2.31 7.25
N ASP A 61 -6.39 2.57 8.01
CA ASP A 61 -7.38 1.55 8.38
C ASP A 61 -8.29 1.20 7.17
N PHE A 62 -7.67 0.79 6.06
CA PHE A 62 -8.31 0.45 4.80
C PHE A 62 -8.80 -1.00 4.84
N LYS A 63 -10.11 -1.15 4.64
CA LYS A 63 -10.75 -2.43 4.41
C LYS A 63 -10.76 -2.75 2.92
N PHE A 64 -10.09 -3.83 2.55
CA PHE A 64 -10.10 -4.35 1.19
C PHE A 64 -11.16 -5.42 1.04
N TYR A 65 -11.82 -5.47 -0.11
CA TYR A 65 -12.85 -6.45 -0.41
C TYR A 65 -12.48 -7.25 -1.67
N ASN A 66 -12.76 -8.54 -1.67
CA ASN A 66 -12.65 -9.36 -2.88
C ASN A 66 -13.86 -9.16 -3.81
N LYS A 67 -13.89 -9.87 -4.94
CA LYS A 67 -15.01 -9.81 -5.90
C LYS A 67 -16.35 -10.29 -5.31
N ASN A 68 -16.30 -11.06 -4.21
CA ASN A 68 -17.47 -11.58 -3.49
C ASN A 68 -17.96 -10.63 -2.38
N LYS A 69 -17.40 -9.41 -2.28
CA LYS A 69 -17.67 -8.44 -1.21
C LYS A 69 -17.25 -8.91 0.19
N GLU A 70 -16.39 -9.92 0.29
CA GLU A 70 -15.84 -10.37 1.57
C GLU A 70 -14.62 -9.50 1.92
N GLU A 71 -14.51 -9.09 3.20
CA GLU A 71 -13.37 -8.34 3.71
C GLU A 71 -12.13 -9.25 3.73
N VAL A 72 -11.11 -8.87 2.95
CA VAL A 72 -9.83 -9.60 2.92
C VAL A 72 -8.87 -8.88 3.85
N ASN A 73 -8.52 -9.56 4.94
CA ASN A 73 -7.57 -9.02 5.90
C ASN A 73 -6.15 -9.27 5.39
N TYR A 74 -5.48 -8.21 4.93
CA TYR A 74 -4.08 -8.27 4.52
C TYR A 74 -3.12 -8.00 5.68
N LYS A 75 -3.61 -8.04 6.94
CA LYS A 75 -2.76 -8.09 8.14
C LYS A 75 -1.77 -9.23 7.97
N GLY A 76 -0.53 -8.85 7.65
CA GLY A 76 0.47 -9.78 7.18
C GLY A 76 0.61 -10.97 8.11
N ASN A 77 0.42 -12.18 7.56
CA ASN A 77 0.94 -13.39 8.19
C ASN A 77 2.42 -13.13 8.50
N LYS A 78 2.76 -13.20 9.79
CA LYS A 78 4.12 -13.53 10.21
C LYS A 78 4.44 -14.88 9.56
N VAL A 79 5.39 -14.89 8.63
CA VAL A 79 6.22 -16.05 8.35
C VAL A 79 7.64 -15.58 8.52
#